data_AF-A0A4V2SCG1-F1
#
_entry.id   AF-A0A4V2SCG1-F1
#
_cell.length_a   1.000
_cell.length_b   1.000
_cell.length_c   1.000
_cell.angle_alpha   90.00
_cell.angle_beta   90.00
_cell.angle_gamma   90.00
#
_symmetry.space_group_name_H-M   'P 1'
#
loop_
_entity.id
_entity.type
_entity.pdbx_description
1 polymer ?
#
loop_
_entity_poly.entity_id
_entity_poly.type
_entity_poly.pdbx_seq_one_letter_code
_entity_poly.pdbx_strand_id
1 'polypeptide(L)'
;MDKITVCNKSPYFCLVENHVLGIPERLKQIDKSYFVVWNSKKEKFEVHSEDNVGSTYCFTVPYRELDCRTLEYARETRIERSDIVFVEIEKQDEIIEKAVKREREKLFDDIGREVFDRAMFEERSTKEV
;
A
#
# COMPACT_ATOMS: atom_id res chain seq x y z
N MET A 1 -13.31 -0.53 -4.91
CA MET A 1 -14.50 -1.42 -4.88
C MET A 1 -15.62 -0.66 -4.21
N ASP A 2 -16.78 -0.56 -4.82
CA ASP A 2 -17.78 0.47 -4.48
C ASP A 2 -18.59 0.13 -3.23
N LYS A 3 -19.07 1.16 -2.51
CA LYS A 3 -19.89 1.03 -1.30
C LYS A 3 -21.10 0.10 -1.46
N ILE A 4 -21.75 0.11 -2.63
CA ILE A 4 -22.93 -0.73 -2.94
C ILE A 4 -22.53 -2.21 -3.04
N THR A 5 -21.38 -2.49 -3.68
CA THR A 5 -20.88 -3.85 -3.85
C THR A 5 -20.52 -4.49 -2.50
N VAL A 6 -19.99 -3.69 -1.57
CA VAL A 6 -19.64 -4.16 -0.21
C VAL A 6 -20.88 -4.58 0.57
N CYS A 7 -21.94 -3.75 0.57
CA CYS A 7 -23.19 -4.10 1.23
C CYS A 7 -23.90 -5.29 0.57
N ASN A 8 -23.85 -5.42 -0.76
CA ASN A 8 -24.47 -6.55 -1.45
C ASN A 8 -23.74 -7.88 -1.22
N LYS A 9 -22.47 -7.86 -0.82
CA LYS A 9 -21.67 -9.07 -0.56
C LYS A 9 -22.07 -9.79 0.74
N SER A 10 -22.65 -9.06 1.70
CA SER A 10 -22.99 -9.60 3.01
C SER A 10 -24.32 -9.05 3.51
N PRO A 11 -25.30 -9.90 3.86
CA PRO A 11 -26.60 -9.44 4.36
C PRO A 11 -26.50 -8.74 5.72
N TYR A 12 -25.34 -8.81 6.38
CA TYR A 12 -25.10 -8.20 7.69
C TYR A 12 -24.60 -6.76 7.59
N PHE A 13 -24.32 -6.26 6.39
CA PHE A 13 -23.71 -4.95 6.18
C PHE A 13 -24.77 -3.95 5.71
N CYS A 14 -24.97 -2.91 6.52
CA CYS A 14 -25.87 -1.81 6.19
C CYS A 14 -25.07 -0.53 6.00
N LEU A 15 -25.26 0.16 4.87
CA LEU A 15 -24.59 1.43 4.60
C LEU A 15 -25.20 2.53 5.49
N VAL A 16 -24.35 3.28 6.18
CA VAL A 16 -24.76 4.41 7.02
C VAL A 16 -24.42 5.69 6.27
N GLU A 17 -25.41 6.24 5.55
CA GLU A 17 -25.22 7.45 4.76
C GLU A 17 -25.42 8.73 5.57
N ASN A 18 -26.34 8.72 6.53
CA ASN A 18 -26.69 9.88 7.35
C ASN A 18 -26.57 9.53 8.83
N HIS A 19 -26.07 10.46 9.64
CA HIS A 19 -25.97 10.32 11.09
C HIS A 19 -26.34 11.65 11.78
N VAL A 20 -26.90 11.59 12.99
CA VAL A 20 -27.34 12.78 13.75
C VAL A 20 -26.22 13.82 13.92
N LEU A 21 -24.99 13.35 14.13
CA LEU A 21 -23.79 14.18 14.29
C LEU A 21 -23.04 14.46 12.96
N GLY A 22 -23.59 14.02 11.83
CA GLY A 22 -22.97 14.18 10.51
C GLY A 22 -21.60 13.50 10.38
N ILE A 23 -21.40 12.36 11.06
CA ILE A 23 -20.09 11.68 11.10
C ILE A 23 -19.68 11.14 9.72
N PRO A 24 -20.54 10.44 8.95
CA PRO A 24 -20.18 9.98 7.60
C PRO A 24 -19.74 11.12 6.67
N GLU A 25 -20.42 12.27 6.73
CA GLU A 25 -20.13 13.45 5.92
C GLU A 25 -18.80 14.08 6.33
N ARG A 26 -18.53 14.15 7.64
CA ARG A 26 -17.26 14.67 8.17
C ARG A 26 -16.09 13.73 7.91
N LEU A 27 -16.30 12.42 7.90
CA LEU A 27 -15.29 11.45 7.46
C LEU A 27 -14.89 11.69 6.00
N LYS A 28 -15.87 12.00 5.14
CA LYS A 28 -15.60 12.35 3.73
C LYS A 28 -14.78 13.63 3.54
N GLN A 29 -14.79 14.53 4.52
CA GLN A 29 -13.92 15.71 4.51
C GLN A 29 -12.45 15.36 4.79
N ILE A 30 -12.21 14.29 5.56
CA ILE A 30 -10.87 13.75 5.80
C ILE A 30 -10.39 13.00 4.56
N ASP A 31 -11.25 12.12 4.03
CA ASP A 31 -10.97 11.35 2.83
C ASP A 31 -12.27 11.08 2.07
N LYS A 32 -12.37 11.56 0.82
CA LYS A 32 -13.59 11.48 0.01
C LYS A 32 -14.04 10.04 -0.25
N SER A 33 -13.10 9.09 -0.24
CA SER A 33 -13.36 7.68 -0.47
C SER A 33 -14.00 6.98 0.73
N TYR A 34 -14.08 7.64 1.90
CA TYR A 34 -14.57 7.01 3.11
C TYR A 34 -16.10 6.85 3.14
N PHE A 35 -16.54 5.68 3.56
CA PHE A 35 -17.93 5.37 3.84
C PHE A 35 -18.05 4.48 5.08
N VAL A 36 -19.19 4.59 5.76
CA VAL A 36 -19.44 3.91 7.02
C VAL A 36 -20.44 2.78 6.81
N VAL A 37 -20.14 1.62 7.39
CA VAL A 37 -20.97 0.43 7.33
C VAL A 37 -21.29 -0.02 8.75
N TRP A 38 -22.55 -0.32 9.02
CA TRP A 38 -22.95 -1.04 10.23
C TRP A 38 -22.87 -2.54 9.98
N ASN A 39 -22.07 -3.24 10.79
CA ASN A 39 -21.96 -4.69 10.77
C ASN A 39 -22.86 -5.27 11.85
N SER A 40 -24.02 -5.81 11.46
CA SER A 40 -25.00 -6.38 12.40
C SER A 40 -24.53 -7.67 13.07
N LYS A 41 -23.55 -8.39 12.49
CA LYS A 41 -22.99 -9.61 13.10
C LYS A 41 -22.08 -9.29 14.28
N LYS A 42 -21.36 -8.18 14.21
CA LYS A 42 -20.44 -7.72 15.27
C LYS A 42 -21.05 -6.63 16.15
N GLU A 43 -22.19 -6.08 15.76
CA GLU A 43 -22.82 -4.90 16.37
C GLU A 43 -21.85 -3.72 16.49
N LYS A 44 -21.11 -3.48 15.41
CA LYS A 44 -20.08 -2.44 15.34
C LYS A 44 -20.17 -1.66 14.04
N PHE A 45 -19.78 -0.39 14.12
CA PHE A 45 -19.54 0.44 12.94
C PHE A 45 -18.14 0.14 12.39
N GLU A 46 -18.05 0.00 11.08
CA GLU A 46 -16.81 -0.19 10.34
C GLU A 46 -16.66 0.95 9.34
N VAL A 47 -15.45 1.48 9.22
CA VAL A 47 -15.10 2.49 8.22
C VAL A 47 -14.37 1.81 7.09
N HIS A 48 -14.79 2.12 5.87
CA HIS A 48 -14.27 1.59 4.64
C HIS A 48 -13.84 2.71 3.69
N SER A 49 -12.95 2.40 2.76
CA SER A 49 -12.48 3.28 1.70
C SER A 49 -12.60 2.57 0.35
N GLU A 50 -13.13 3.28 -0.65
CA GLU A 50 -13.23 2.75 -2.02
C GLU A 50 -11.86 2.60 -2.69
N ASP A 51 -10.88 3.42 -2.26
CA ASP A 51 -9.52 3.52 -2.80
C ASP A 51 -8.54 2.52 -2.18
N ASN A 52 -8.95 1.84 -1.11
CA ASN A 52 -8.07 0.88 -0.43
C ASN A 52 -7.88 -0.38 -1.29
N VAL A 53 -6.63 -0.70 -1.60
CA VAL A 53 -6.26 -1.79 -2.52
C VAL A 53 -6.45 -3.15 -1.83
N GLY A 54 -7.13 -4.08 -2.50
CA GLY A 54 -7.38 -5.45 -2.03
C GLY A 54 -8.61 -5.62 -1.12
N SER A 55 -8.87 -4.69 -0.20
CA SER A 55 -10.07 -4.70 0.65
C SER A 55 -10.51 -3.28 0.96
N THR A 56 -11.81 -3.02 0.94
CA THR A 56 -12.33 -1.70 1.34
C THR A 56 -12.23 -1.43 2.83
N TYR A 57 -12.00 -2.46 3.66
CA TYR A 57 -11.95 -2.31 5.12
C TYR A 57 -10.77 -1.45 5.57
N CYS A 58 -11.06 -0.38 6.32
CA CYS A 58 -10.03 0.43 6.96
C CYS A 58 -9.88 0.03 8.43
N PHE A 59 -10.90 0.29 9.25
CA PHE A 59 -10.87 -0.01 10.67
C PHE A 59 -12.28 -0.19 11.23
N THR A 60 -12.36 -0.87 12.37
CA THR A 60 -13.60 -0.99 13.16
C THR A 60 -13.61 0.12 14.20
N VAL A 61 -14.74 0.82 14.33
CA VAL A 61 -14.91 1.86 15.35
C VAL A 61 -14.87 1.19 16.74
N PRO A 62 -13.95 1.59 17.62
CA PRO A 62 -13.79 0.92 18.92
C PRO A 62 -14.97 1.22 19.86
N TYR A 63 -15.66 2.34 19.63
CA TYR A 63 -16.78 2.81 20.42
C TYR A 63 -18.09 2.10 20.08
N ARG A 64 -19.09 2.24 20.94
CA ARG A 64 -20.43 1.67 20.72
C ARG A 64 -21.23 2.46 19.68
N GLU A 65 -20.95 3.75 19.56
CA GLU A 65 -21.70 4.70 18.74
C GLU A 65 -20.76 5.52 17.86
N LEU A 66 -21.30 6.06 16.76
CA LEU A 66 -20.61 6.99 15.88
C LEU A 66 -20.61 8.40 16.50
N ASP A 67 -19.48 8.76 17.12
CA ASP A 67 -19.29 10.10 17.68
C ASP A 67 -18.01 10.76 17.14
N CYS A 68 -17.74 11.97 17.65
CA CYS A 68 -16.59 12.80 17.29
C CYS A 68 -15.24 12.07 17.39
N ARG A 69 -15.10 11.14 18.35
CA ARG A 69 -13.86 10.38 18.58
C ARG A 69 -13.54 9.47 17.42
N THR A 70 -14.55 9.08 16.64
CA THR A 70 -14.35 8.33 15.39
C THR A 70 -13.53 9.13 14.39
N LEU A 71 -13.71 10.46 14.34
CA LEU A 71 -12.96 11.34 13.44
C LEU A 71 -11.50 11.48 13.89
N GLU A 72 -11.27 11.53 15.19
CA GLU A 72 -9.92 11.55 15.77
C GLU A 72 -9.19 10.24 15.46
N TYR A 73 -9.84 9.11 15.74
CA TYR A 73 -9.30 7.78 15.45
C TYR A 73 -9.03 7.56 13.95
N ALA A 74 -9.90 8.07 13.07
CA ALA A 74 -9.69 8.03 11.64
C ALA A 74 -8.42 8.79 11.20
N ARG A 75 -8.14 9.94 11.84
CA ARG A 75 -6.93 10.72 11.55
C ARG A 75 -5.68 10.02 12.05
N GLU A 76 -5.71 9.51 13.28
CA GLU A 76 -4.60 8.76 13.87
C GLU A 76 -4.25 7.52 13.02
N THR A 77 -5.24 6.68 12.73
CA THR A 77 -5.05 5.46 11.93
C THR A 77 -4.51 5.77 10.53
N ARG A 78 -4.89 6.90 9.94
CA ARG A 78 -4.40 7.33 8.62
C ARG A 78 -2.92 7.73 8.68
N ILE A 79 -2.51 8.48 9.70
CA ILE A 79 -1.11 8.86 9.91
C ILE A 79 -0.27 7.60 10.14
N GLU A 80 -0.68 6.73 11.07
CA GLU A 80 0.04 5.47 11.36
C GLU A 80 0.17 4.58 10.11
N ARG A 81 -0.90 4.46 9.31
CA ARG A 81 -0.85 3.71 8.06
C ARG A 81 0.08 4.35 7.04
N SER A 82 0.07 5.67 6.90
CA SER A 82 0.99 6.37 6.00
C SER A 82 2.44 6.10 6.38
N ASP A 83 2.77 6.19 7.67
CA ASP A 83 4.12 5.93 8.17
C ASP A 83 4.56 4.48 7.90
N ILE A 84 3.69 3.50 8.13
CA ILE A 84 3.96 2.09 7.81
C ILE A 84 4.20 1.89 6.31
N VAL A 85 3.42 2.56 5.46
CA VAL A 85 3.57 2.47 4.00
C VAL A 85 4.91 3.07 3.56
N PHE A 86 5.34 4.19 4.14
CA PHE A 86 6.66 4.77 3.86
C PHE A 86 7.79 3.80 4.21
N VAL A 87 7.72 3.15 5.37
CA VAL A 87 8.72 2.15 5.79
C VAL A 87 8.77 0.96 4.82
N GLU A 88 7.63 0.52 4.29
CA GLU A 88 7.59 -0.58 3.33
C GLU A 88 8.16 -0.18 1.96
N ILE A 89 7.89 1.05 1.50
CA ILE A 89 8.47 1.59 0.27
C ILE A 89 9.99 1.66 0.38
N GLU A 90 10.52 2.19 1.49
CA GLU A 90 11.97 2.26 1.72
C GLU A 90 12.63 0.87 1.69
N LYS A 91 11.98 -0.15 2.27
CA LYS A 91 12.48 -1.53 2.19
C LYS A 91 12.47 -2.09 0.77
N GLN A 92 11.45 -1.76 -0.03
CA GLN A 92 11.39 -2.19 -1.42
C GLN A 92 12.46 -1.51 -2.26
N ASP A 93 12.70 -0.22 -2.06
CA ASP A 93 13.78 0.53 -2.71
C ASP A 93 15.15 -0.09 -2.37
N GLU A 94 15.41 -0.45 -1.12
CA GLU A 94 16.65 -1.15 -0.74
C GLU A 94 16.81 -2.50 -1.45
N ILE A 95 15.73 -3.27 -1.63
CA ILE A 95 15.77 -4.57 -2.32
C ILE A 95 16.07 -4.36 -3.80
N ILE A 96 15.42 -3.37 -4.42
CA ILE A 96 15.63 -3.00 -5.83
C ILE A 96 17.08 -2.54 -6.03
N GLU A 97 17.61 -1.67 -5.17
CA GLU A 97 18.99 -1.21 -5.24
C GLU A 97 19.98 -2.37 -5.12
N LYS A 98 19.76 -3.30 -4.18
CA LYS A 98 20.60 -4.50 -4.03
C LYS A 98 20.54 -5.40 -5.26
N ALA A 99 19.37 -5.54 -5.89
CA ALA A 99 19.21 -6.32 -7.12
C ALA A 99 19.94 -5.65 -8.31
N VAL A 100 19.73 -4.35 -8.51
CA VAL A 100 20.37 -3.56 -9.56
C VAL A 100 21.89 -3.54 -9.39
N LYS A 101 22.39 -3.43 -8.15
CA LYS A 101 23.84 -3.47 -7.88
C LYS A 101 24.44 -4.81 -8.27
N ARG A 102 23.80 -5.92 -7.93
CA ARG A 102 24.26 -7.27 -8.30
C ARG A 102 24.24 -7.49 -9.81
N GLU A 103 23.22 -6.99 -10.52
CA GLU A 103 23.20 -7.05 -11.99
C GLU A 103 24.32 -6.22 -12.61
N ARG A 104 24.55 -5.00 -12.09
CA ARG A 104 25.68 -4.18 -12.53
C ARG A 104 27.01 -4.88 -12.32
N GLU A 105 27.25 -5.45 -11.15
CA GLU A 105 28.50 -6.18 -10.85
C GLU A 105 28.72 -7.33 -11.82
N LYS A 106 27.70 -8.15 -12.09
CA LYS A 106 27.78 -9.23 -13.09
C LYS A 106 28.13 -8.70 -14.49
N LEU A 107 27.48 -7.61 -14.91
CA LEU A 107 27.74 -7.01 -16.21
C LEU A 107 29.20 -6.52 -16.31
N PHE A 108 29.72 -5.89 -15.26
CA PHE A 108 31.12 -5.46 -15.22
C PHE A 108 32.09 -6.64 -15.29
N ASP A 109 31.82 -7.72 -14.58
CA ASP A 109 32.64 -8.95 -14.61
C ASP A 109 32.64 -9.60 -16.00
N ASP A 110 31.48 -9.63 -16.67
CA ASP A 110 31.35 -10.19 -18.01
C ASP A 110 32.11 -9.35 -19.05
N ILE A 111 31.96 -8.02 -19.00
CA ILE A 111 32.72 -7.10 -19.85
C ILE A 111 34.22 -7.23 -19.57
N GLY A 112 34.63 -7.32 -18.30
CA GLY A 112 36.03 -7.48 -17.91
C GLY A 112 36.66 -8.74 -18.52
N ARG A 113 35.92 -9.85 -18.53
CA ARG A 113 36.36 -11.10 -19.17
C ARG A 113 36.53 -10.96 -20.68
N GLU A 114 35.54 -10.39 -21.38
CA GLU A 114 35.64 -10.20 -22.84
C GLU A 114 36.82 -9.31 -23.24
N VAL A 115 37.04 -8.21 -22.50
CA VAL A 115 38.16 -7.28 -22.77
C VAL A 115 39.50 -7.97 -22.52
N PHE A 116 39.61 -8.74 -21.43
CA PHE A 116 40.82 -9.50 -21.12
C PHE A 116 41.11 -10.56 -22.19
N ASP A 117 40.12 -11.35 -22.57
CA ASP A 117 40.27 -12.38 -23.61
C ASP A 117 40.73 -11.76 -24.93
N ARG A 118 40.14 -10.63 -25.33
CA ARG A 118 40.53 -9.90 -26.54
C ARG A 118 41.98 -9.42 -26.49
N ALA A 119 42.41 -8.82 -25.37
CA ALA A 119 43.79 -8.35 -25.21
C ALA A 119 44.80 -9.50 -25.30
N MET A 120 44.45 -10.66 -24.72
CA MET A 120 45.29 -11.87 -24.77
C MET A 120 45.38 -12.47 -26.19
N PHE A 121 44.31 -12.38 -26.99
CA PHE A 121 44.34 -12.77 -28.40
C PHE A 121 45.25 -11.84 -29.23
N GLU A 122 45.16 -10.53 -29.02
CA GLU A 122 45.99 -9.54 -29.72
C GLU A 122 47.49 -9.70 -29.37
N GLU A 123 47.84 -9.94 -28.11
CA GLU A 123 49.23 -10.22 -27.67
C GLU A 123 49.81 -11.52 -28.23
N ARG A 124 48.97 -12.54 -28.48
CA ARG A 124 49.42 -13.80 -29.10
C ARG A 124 49.66 -13.62 -30.59
N SER A 125 48.80 -12.86 -31.28
CA SER A 125 48.96 -12.60 -32.72
C SER A 125 50.18 -11.74 -33.06
N THR A 126 50.61 -10.87 -32.14
CA THR A 126 51.76 -9.98 -32.34
C THR A 126 53.11 -10.67 -32.07
N LYS A 127 53.12 -11.84 -31.42
CA LYS A 127 54.32 -12.64 -31.15
C LYS A 127 54.58 -13.74 -32.20
N GLU A 128 53.65 -14.00 -33.10
CA GLU A 128 53.76 -15.00 -34.17
C GLU A 128 54.17 -14.40 -35.54
N VAL A 129 54.58 -13.12 -35.58
CA VAL A 129 55.13 -12.43 -36.76
C VAL A 129 56.60 -12.08 -36.52
#